data_AF-A0A840AWK8-F1
#
_entry.id   AF-A0A840AWK8-F1
#
_cell.length_a   1.000
_cell.length_b   1.000
_cell.length_c   1.000
_cell.angle_alpha   90.00
_cell.angle_beta   90.00
_cell.angle_gamma   90.00
#
_symmetry.space_group_name_H-M   'P 1'
#
loop_
_entity.id
_entity.type
_entity.pdbx_description
1 polymer ?
#
loop_
_entity_poly.entity_id
_entity_poly.type
_entity_poly.pdbx_seq_one_letter_code
_entity_poly.pdbx_strand_id
1 'polypeptide(L)'
;MKVKIALILSCVAFASSVSAMAPTPPSTERAAANLAKAGPIESFDLSHLTVPMGLSAGLPVGLSFIGPKWHDHAVLKAGYAYEQLSKARVTPQLRPTLESK
;
A
#
# COMPACT_ATOMS: atom_id res chain seq x y z
N MET A 1 -41.38 -21.87 -23.66
CA MET A 1 -40.74 -21.85 -25.00
C MET A 1 -40.60 -20.38 -25.39
N LYS A 2 -39.44 -19.72 -25.29
CA LYS A 2 -38.33 -19.76 -26.25
C LYS A 2 -37.08 -19.19 -25.54
N VAL A 3 -36.31 -20.08 -24.95
CA VAL A 3 -34.94 -19.86 -24.49
C VAL A 3 -34.06 -20.47 -25.59
N LYS A 4 -33.32 -19.65 -26.35
CA LYS A 4 -32.19 -20.09 -27.17
C LYS A 4 -31.57 -18.91 -27.96
N ILE A 5 -30.25 -18.75 -27.79
CA ILE A 5 -29.29 -18.35 -28.84
C ILE A 5 -29.24 -16.84 -29.14
N ALA A 6 -28.69 -16.09 -28.19
CA ALA A 6 -27.86 -14.92 -28.50
C ALA A 6 -26.57 -15.02 -27.66
N LEU A 7 -25.99 -16.22 -27.67
CA LEU A 7 -24.62 -16.48 -27.27
C LEU A 7 -23.79 -16.46 -28.56
N ILE A 8 -22.64 -15.80 -28.51
CA ILE A 8 -21.56 -15.79 -29.50
C ILE A 8 -21.69 -14.70 -30.58
N LEU A 9 -20.95 -13.60 -30.39
CA LEU A 9 -19.98 -13.02 -31.36
C LEU A 9 -19.96 -11.49 -31.39
N SER A 10 -19.54 -10.87 -30.29
CA SER A 10 -18.89 -9.55 -30.19
C SER A 10 -18.77 -9.30 -28.69
N CYS A 11 -17.63 -9.16 -28.03
CA CYS A 11 -16.37 -8.57 -28.42
C CYS A 11 -15.31 -9.21 -27.50
N VAL A 12 -14.53 -10.15 -28.03
CA VAL A 12 -13.23 -10.49 -27.45
C VAL A 12 -12.30 -9.34 -27.81
N ALA A 13 -12.23 -8.33 -26.94
CA ALA A 13 -11.09 -7.42 -26.76
C ALA A 13 -11.50 -6.26 -25.84
N PHE A 14 -11.67 -6.52 -24.55
CA PHE A 14 -11.25 -5.54 -23.55
C PHE A 14 -10.40 -6.23 -22.48
N ALA A 15 -9.43 -7.04 -22.96
CA ALA A 15 -8.15 -7.16 -22.27
C ALA A 15 -7.42 -5.83 -22.47
N SER A 16 -7.95 -4.78 -21.85
CA SER A 16 -7.14 -3.61 -21.55
C SER A 16 -6.17 -4.08 -20.51
N SER A 17 -4.99 -4.49 -20.99
CA SER A 17 -3.78 -4.57 -20.20
C SER A 17 -3.78 -3.33 -19.31
N VAL A 18 -4.13 -3.51 -18.03
CA VAL A 18 -3.81 -2.51 -17.02
C VAL A 18 -2.31 -2.63 -16.89
N SER A 19 -1.61 -1.97 -17.82
CA SER A 19 -0.22 -1.66 -17.64
C SER A 19 -0.20 -0.94 -16.31
N ALA A 20 0.42 -1.55 -15.30
CA ALA A 20 0.77 -0.87 -14.08
C ALA A 20 1.63 0.31 -14.52
N MET A 21 0.96 1.44 -14.76
CA MET A 21 1.61 2.70 -15.05
C MET A 21 2.34 3.01 -13.76
N ALA A 22 3.63 2.67 -13.72
CA ALA A 22 4.51 3.15 -12.68
C ALA A 22 4.27 4.66 -12.62
N PRO A 23 3.83 5.21 -11.47
CA PRO A 23 3.56 6.64 -11.39
C PRO A 23 4.84 7.35 -11.82
N THR A 24 4.82 8.00 -12.99
CA THR A 24 5.97 8.75 -13.46
C THR A 24 6.28 9.76 -12.36
N PRO A 25 7.51 9.77 -11.80
CA PRO A 25 7.84 10.70 -10.75
C PRO A 25 7.53 12.11 -11.29
N PRO A 26 6.82 12.95 -10.52
CA PRO A 26 6.51 14.29 -10.96
C PRO A 26 7.81 14.97 -11.39
N SER A 27 7.79 15.67 -12.53
CA SER A 27 8.93 16.49 -12.97
C SER A 27 9.44 17.34 -11.80
N THR A 28 10.76 17.58 -11.72
CA THR A 28 11.38 18.29 -10.58
C THR A 28 10.66 19.57 -10.21
N GLU A 29 10.14 20.30 -11.21
CA GLU A 29 9.32 21.50 -11.05
C GLU A 29 7.96 21.23 -10.37
N ARG A 30 7.26 20.14 -10.73
CA ARG A 30 6.02 19.72 -10.07
C ARG A 30 6.27 19.21 -8.67
N ALA A 31 7.37 18.48 -8.44
CA ALA A 31 7.78 18.03 -7.11
C ALA A 31 8.07 19.23 -6.19
N ALA A 32 8.79 20.24 -6.70
CA ALA A 32 9.07 21.49 -5.99
C ALA A 32 7.79 22.29 -5.71
N ALA A 33 6.87 22.39 -6.68
CA ALA A 33 5.58 23.05 -6.48
C ALA A 33 4.72 22.35 -5.41
N ASN A 34 4.73 21.02 -5.39
CA ASN A 34 4.03 20.23 -4.36
C ASN A 34 4.66 20.43 -2.98
N LEU A 35 5.99 20.50 -2.90
CA LEU A 35 6.71 20.75 -1.66
C LEU A 35 6.47 22.17 -1.13
N ALA A 36 6.44 23.18 -2.01
CA ALA A 36 6.10 24.55 -1.65
C ALA A 36 4.66 24.68 -1.13
N LYS A 37 3.73 23.87 -1.65
CA LYS A 37 2.34 23.81 -1.18
C LYS A 37 2.18 23.09 0.17
N ALA A 38 3.15 22.26 0.56
CA ALA A 38 3.09 21.47 1.79
C ALA A 38 3.23 22.32 3.08
N GLY A 39 3.77 23.53 2.97
CA GLY A 39 3.98 24.44 4.11
C GLY A 39 5.15 24.02 5.00
N PRO A 40 5.30 24.66 6.18
CA PRO A 40 6.30 24.27 7.18
C PRO A 40 6.18 22.79 7.54
N ILE A 41 7.29 22.15 7.94
CA ILE A 41 7.28 20.71 8.27
C ILE A 41 6.28 20.32 9.36
N GLU A 42 5.89 21.28 10.20
CA GLU A 42 4.89 21.15 11.26
C GLU A 42 3.44 21.05 10.73
N SER A 43 3.19 21.45 9.47
CA SER A 43 1.89 21.33 8.81
C SER A 43 1.72 20.04 7.98
N PHE A 44 2.72 19.14 7.99
CA PHE A 44 2.58 17.77 7.49
C PHE A 44 1.69 16.94 8.43
N ASP A 45 0.43 17.37 8.57
CA ASP A 45 -0.63 16.55 9.10
C ASP A 45 -0.94 15.47 8.05
N LEU A 46 -0.08 14.46 7.99
CA LEU A 46 -0.15 13.33 7.06
C LEU A 46 -0.72 12.13 7.81
N SER A 47 -1.71 11.49 7.20
CA SER A 47 -2.18 10.20 7.70
C SER A 47 -1.11 9.14 7.44
N HIS A 48 -0.57 8.53 8.49
CA HIS A 48 0.49 7.53 8.40
C HIS A 48 0.08 6.23 9.08
N LEU A 49 0.39 5.09 8.44
CA LEU A 49 0.15 3.76 8.98
C LEU A 49 1.30 2.82 8.61
N THR A 50 1.87 2.13 9.60
CA THR A 50 2.86 1.07 9.37
C THR A 50 2.25 -0.30 9.61
N VAL A 51 2.45 -1.22 8.65
CA VAL A 51 2.03 -2.63 8.72
C VAL A 51 3.25 -3.56 8.61
N PRO A 52 3.22 -4.78 9.18
CA PRO A 52 4.35 -5.71 9.10
C PRO A 52 4.53 -6.28 7.68
N MET A 53 5.75 -6.24 7.15
CA MET A 53 6.11 -6.81 5.84
C MET A 53 6.86 -8.15 5.95
N GLY A 54 7.33 -8.51 7.15
CA GLY A 54 8.02 -9.78 7.39
C GLY A 54 9.31 -9.56 8.16
N LEU A 55 10.31 -10.41 7.91
CA LEU A 55 11.61 -10.37 8.58
C LEU A 55 12.73 -10.08 7.59
N SER A 56 13.66 -9.19 7.96
CA SER A 56 14.94 -9.00 7.30
C SER A 56 16.05 -9.33 8.30
N ALA A 57 16.95 -10.27 7.95
CA ALA A 57 17.99 -10.77 8.85
C ALA A 57 17.49 -11.18 10.25
N GLY A 58 16.26 -11.71 10.33
CA GLY A 58 15.62 -12.12 11.59
C GLY A 58 14.99 -10.98 12.41
N LEU A 59 14.99 -9.75 11.91
CA LEU A 59 14.35 -8.59 12.54
C LEU A 59 13.06 -8.19 11.80
N PRO A 60 11.98 -7.84 12.53
CA PRO A 60 10.73 -7.41 11.91
C PRO A 60 10.89 -6.10 11.16
N VAL A 61 10.44 -6.09 9.90
CA VAL A 61 10.40 -4.91 9.03
C VAL A 61 8.96 -4.51 8.72
N GLY A 62 8.72 -3.21 8.60
CA GLY A 62 7.41 -2.63 8.34
C GLY A 62 7.34 -1.91 6.99
N LEU A 63 6.13 -1.85 6.43
CA LEU A 63 5.75 -1.03 5.29
C LEU A 63 4.93 0.16 5.78
N SER A 64 5.29 1.38 5.37
CA SER A 64 4.54 2.59 5.73
C SER A 64 3.69 3.09 4.57
N PHE A 65 2.39 3.24 4.83
CA PHE A 65 1.44 3.96 3.97
C PHE A 65 1.32 5.41 4.44
N ILE A 66 1.47 6.35 3.51
CA ILE A 66 1.41 7.78 3.79
C ILE A 66 0.36 8.40 2.87
N GLY A 67 -0.65 9.02 3.49
CA GLY A 67 -1.71 9.75 2.82
C GLY A 67 -1.67 11.24 3.17
N PRO A 68 -2.36 12.08 2.38
CA PRO A 68 -2.54 13.48 2.72
C PRO A 68 -3.42 13.63 3.96
N LYS A 69 -3.50 14.86 4.47
CA LYS A 69 -4.35 15.23 5.60
C LYS A 69 -5.77 14.68 5.49
N TRP A 70 -6.30 14.15 6.59
CA TRP A 70 -7.66 13.62 6.72
C TRP A 70 -8.00 12.41 5.82
N HIS A 71 -6.99 11.72 5.29
CA HIS A 71 -7.19 10.52 4.45
C HIS A 71 -7.02 9.21 5.24
N ASP A 72 -7.25 9.24 6.55
CA ASP A 72 -7.07 8.10 7.45
C ASP A 72 -7.87 6.89 7.00
N HIS A 73 -9.11 7.09 6.53
CA HIS A 73 -9.94 5.99 6.04
C HIS A 73 -9.32 5.27 4.82
N ALA A 74 -8.72 6.03 3.89
CA ALA A 74 -8.06 5.45 2.72
C ALA A 74 -6.77 4.72 3.11
N VAL A 75 -5.98 5.31 4.01
CA VAL A 75 -4.73 4.72 4.52
C VAL A 75 -5.01 3.43 5.30
N LEU A 76 -6.01 3.43 6.19
CA LEU A 76 -6.46 2.25 6.92
C LEU A 76 -6.97 1.15 6.00
N LYS A 77 -7.75 1.50 4.97
CA LYS A 77 -8.25 0.53 3.99
C LYS A 77 -7.10 -0.11 3.20
N ALA A 78 -6.10 0.68 2.81
CA ALA A 78 -4.91 0.17 2.12
C ALA A 78 -4.09 -0.76 3.01
N GLY A 79 -3.83 -0.37 4.26
CA GLY A 79 -3.15 -1.22 5.24
C GLY A 79 -3.89 -2.53 5.50
N TYR A 80 -5.20 -2.46 5.70
CA TYR A 80 -6.04 -3.64 5.89
C TYR A 80 -5.99 -4.57 4.68
N ALA A 81 -6.17 -4.05 3.46
CA ALA A 81 -6.09 -4.86 2.24
C ALA A 81 -4.72 -5.55 2.10
N TYR A 82 -3.63 -4.85 2.44
CA TYR A 82 -2.29 -5.42 2.45
C TYR A 82 -2.16 -6.55 3.48
N GLU A 83 -2.58 -6.35 4.73
CA GLU A 83 -2.47 -7.36 5.79
C GLU A 83 -3.28 -8.61 5.49
N GLN A 84 -4.48 -8.46 4.90
CA GLN A 84 -5.33 -9.58 4.53
C GLN A 84 -4.70 -10.47 3.45
N LEU A 85 -3.94 -9.86 2.51
CA LEU A 85 -3.25 -10.58 1.44
C LEU A 85 -1.90 -11.14 1.90
N SER A 86 -1.12 -10.36 2.64
CA SER A 86 0.27 -10.69 2.98
C SER A 86 0.37 -11.65 4.16
N LYS A 87 -0.45 -11.46 5.20
CA LYS A 87 -0.37 -12.17 6.49
C LYS A 87 1.07 -12.25 7.03
N ALA A 88 1.88 -11.22 6.78
CA ALA A 88 3.33 -11.25 6.99
C ALA A 88 3.77 -11.07 8.45
N ARG A 89 2.82 -10.99 9.40
CA ARG A 89 3.11 -10.87 10.83
C ARG A 89 3.68 -12.18 11.36
N VAL A 90 4.87 -12.12 11.96
CA VAL A 90 5.50 -13.25 12.63
C VAL A 90 5.49 -13.00 14.14
N THR A 91 5.08 -14.00 14.92
CA THR A 91 5.14 -13.95 16.39
C THR A 91 6.60 -13.88 16.85
N PRO A 92 6.99 -12.87 17.65
CA PRO A 92 8.35 -12.79 18.18
C PRO A 92 8.71 -14.00 19.03
N GLN A 93 9.92 -14.54 18.86
CA GLN A 93 10.45 -15.60 19.72
C GLN A 93 11.26 -14.99 20.87
N LEU A 94 10.89 -15.33 22.09
CA LEU A 94 11.69 -15.00 23.28
C LEU A 94 12.94 -15.88 23.29
N ARG A 95 14.11 -15.25 23.33
CA ARG A 95 15.38 -15.97 23.54
C ARG A 95 15.50 -16.36 25.01
N PRO A 96 16.11 -17.52 25.34
CA PRO A 96 16.34 -17.91 26.72
C PRO A 96 17.13 -16.84 27.46
N THR A 97 16.73 -16.56 28.70
CA THR A 97 17.40 -15.62 29.58
C THR A 97 18.84 -16.07 29.81
N LEU A 98 19.79 -15.13 29.75
CA LEU A 98 21.17 -15.42 30.13
C LEU A 98 21.24 -15.54 31.66
N GLU A 99 21.86 -16.60 32.17
CA GLU A 99 22.12 -16.74 33.60
C GLU A 99 22.95 -15.55 34.08
N SER A 100 22.42 -14.81 35.06
CA SER A 100 23.12 -13.72 35.73
C SER A 100 24.24 -14.31 36.58
N LYS A 101 25.49 -14.03 36.21
CA LYS A 101 26.67 -14.43 37.00
C LYS A 101 26.87 -13.53 38.22
#